data_AF-A0A1Q5T2K9-F1
#
_entry.id   AF-A0A1Q5T2K9-F1
#
_cell.length_a   1.000
_cell.length_b   1.000
_cell.length_c   1.000
_cell.angle_alpha   90.00
_cell.angle_beta   90.00
_cell.angle_gamma   90.00
#
_symmetry.space_group_name_H-M   'P 1'
#
loop_
_entity.id
_entity.type
_entity.pdbx_description
1 polymer ?
#
loop_
_entity_poly.entity_id
_entity_poly.type
_entity_poly.pdbx_seq_one_letter_code
_entity_poly.pdbx_strand_id
1 'polypeptide(L)'
;MSRDISPPYHTTSQTPNSIPKWSTLITTPKHIAIDRLLARIQSFPLDDHCEYSALTFPLFIAGAESDVFEHRELVLQSLSKLQENFGIGNTLRAKDILRILWARQDAAVQDLSRKAHWMDILEELQWELTLA
;
A
#
# COMPACT_ATOMS: atom_id res chain seq x y z
N MET A 1 -2.41 -40.48 -56.65
CA MET A 1 -1.75 -40.85 -55.38
C MET A 1 -0.83 -39.71 -54.97
N SER A 2 -1.33 -38.77 -54.17
CA SER A 2 -0.51 -37.71 -53.55
C SER A 2 -0.71 -37.80 -52.05
N ARG A 3 0.39 -37.94 -51.32
CA ARG A 3 0.43 -38.12 -49.87
C ARG A 3 0.37 -36.76 -49.19
N ASP A 4 -0.66 -36.53 -48.38
CA ASP A 4 -0.69 -35.45 -47.40
C ASP A 4 0.34 -35.75 -46.30
N ILE A 5 1.29 -34.84 -46.10
CA ILE A 5 2.29 -34.90 -45.04
C ILE A 5 1.90 -33.83 -44.02
N SER A 6 1.30 -34.25 -42.91
CA SER A 6 1.06 -33.37 -41.75
C SER A 6 2.40 -33.02 -41.07
N PRO A 7 2.60 -31.78 -40.60
CA PRO A 7 3.81 -31.41 -39.86
C PRO A 7 3.73 -31.87 -38.39
N PRO A 8 4.87 -32.12 -37.71
CA PRO A 8 4.89 -32.65 -36.35
C PRO A 8 4.57 -31.55 -35.33
N TYR A 9 3.80 -31.91 -34.31
CA TYR A 9 3.53 -31.08 -33.14
C TYR A 9 4.83 -30.82 -32.37
N HIS A 10 5.25 -29.56 -32.28
CA HIS A 10 6.34 -29.16 -31.39
C HIS A 10 5.84 -29.17 -29.93
N THR A 11 6.27 -30.16 -29.16
CA THR A 11 6.12 -30.17 -27.70
C THR A 11 7.02 -29.09 -27.11
N THR A 12 6.46 -27.93 -26.77
CA THR A 12 7.17 -26.88 -26.04
C THR A 12 7.20 -27.27 -24.56
N SER A 13 8.36 -27.75 -24.09
CA SER A 13 8.63 -27.96 -22.67
C SER A 13 8.50 -26.61 -21.95
N GLN A 14 7.44 -26.45 -21.18
CA GLN A 14 7.24 -25.30 -20.30
C GLN A 14 8.33 -25.33 -19.22
N THR A 15 9.23 -24.36 -19.28
CA THR A 15 10.18 -24.07 -18.20
C THR A 15 9.39 -23.49 -17.02
N PRO A 16 9.66 -23.94 -15.77
CA PRO A 16 8.94 -23.41 -14.61
C PRO A 16 9.31 -21.93 -14.43
N ASN A 17 8.28 -21.07 -14.36
CA ASN A 17 8.40 -19.64 -14.10
C ASN A 17 9.34 -19.37 -12.91
N SER A 18 10.58 -18.99 -13.21
CA SER A 18 11.52 -18.52 -12.19
C SER A 18 11.01 -17.19 -11.65
N ILE A 19 10.65 -17.16 -10.36
CA ILE A 19 10.33 -15.91 -9.66
C ILE A 19 11.49 -14.93 -9.91
N PRO A 20 11.22 -13.74 -10.47
CA PRO A 20 12.26 -12.96 -11.12
C PRO A 20 13.18 -12.30 -10.09
N LYS A 21 14.44 -12.06 -10.49
CA LYS A 21 15.59 -11.48 -9.75
C LYS A 21 15.34 -10.15 -8.99
N TRP A 22 14.12 -9.64 -8.97
CA TRP A 22 13.77 -8.38 -8.32
C TRP A 22 13.63 -8.49 -6.80
N SER A 23 13.30 -9.67 -6.27
CA SER A 23 13.22 -9.87 -4.82
C SER A 23 14.56 -9.60 -4.13
N THR A 24 15.68 -9.84 -4.81
CA THR A 24 17.03 -9.55 -4.30
C THR A 24 17.38 -8.06 -4.29
N LEU A 25 16.59 -7.21 -4.94
CA LEU A 25 16.79 -5.75 -4.90
C LEU A 25 16.16 -5.10 -3.65
N ILE A 26 15.28 -5.82 -2.96
CA ILE A 26 14.66 -5.36 -1.72
C ILE A 26 15.67 -5.58 -0.59
N THR A 27 16.46 -4.54 -0.29
CA THR A 27 17.46 -4.59 0.78
C THR A 27 16.88 -4.28 2.16
N THR A 28 15.70 -3.69 2.22
CA THR A 28 15.03 -3.31 3.47
C THR A 28 13.64 -3.96 3.54
N PRO A 29 13.36 -4.79 4.56
CA PRO A 29 12.03 -5.36 4.76
C PRO A 29 10.96 -4.29 4.98
N LYS A 30 9.72 -4.56 4.53
CA LYS A 30 8.60 -3.61 4.61
C LYS A 30 8.37 -3.05 6.02
N HIS A 31 8.32 -3.91 7.04
CA HIS A 31 8.11 -3.48 8.42
C HIS A 31 9.23 -2.52 8.88
N ILE A 32 10.50 -2.85 8.60
CA ILE A 32 11.65 -1.97 8.91
C ILE A 32 11.53 -0.62 8.19
N ALA A 33 11.08 -0.60 6.93
CA ALA A 33 10.89 0.64 6.19
C ALA A 33 9.80 1.53 6.82
N ILE A 34 8.67 0.93 7.21
CA ILE A 34 7.55 1.62 7.89
C ILE A 34 8.01 2.15 9.24
N ASP A 35 8.66 1.31 10.06
CA ASP A 35 9.15 1.70 11.39
C ASP A 35 10.11 2.89 11.31
N ARG A 36 11.05 2.85 10.35
CA ARG A 36 12.01 3.95 10.14
C ARG A 36 11.34 5.24 9.70
N LEU A 37 10.36 5.15 8.79
CA LEU A 37 9.57 6.31 8.35
C LEU A 37 8.83 6.93 9.53
N LEU A 38 8.11 6.12 10.30
CA LEU A 38 7.30 6.61 11.42
C LEU A 38 8.16 7.13 12.58
N ALA A 39 9.28 6.48 12.88
CA ALA A 39 10.26 7.00 13.85
C ALA A 39 10.84 8.35 13.39
N ARG A 40 11.02 8.55 12.08
CA ARG A 40 11.46 9.84 11.54
C ARG A 40 10.38 10.91 11.74
N ILE A 41 9.11 10.60 11.49
CA ILE A 41 8.00 11.54 11.73
C ILE A 41 7.86 11.88 13.22
N GLN A 42 8.04 10.91 14.11
CA GLN A 42 7.99 11.16 15.56
C GLN A 42 9.15 12.04 16.05
N SER A 43 10.34 11.91 15.47
CA SER A 43 11.51 12.71 15.86
C SER A 43 11.53 14.12 15.27
N PHE A 44 10.75 14.37 14.21
CA PHE A 44 10.62 15.68 13.56
C PHE A 44 9.14 16.06 13.48
N PRO A 45 8.61 16.78 14.49
CA PRO A 45 7.18 17.08 14.53
C PRO A 45 6.77 17.87 13.28
N LEU A 46 5.74 17.39 12.59
CA LEU A 46 5.13 18.11 11.47
C LEU A 46 4.60 19.45 11.98
N ASP A 47 5.14 20.53 11.43
CA ASP A 47 4.71 21.90 11.66
C ASP A 47 4.12 22.49 10.36
N ASP A 48 4.09 23.82 10.24
CA ASP A 48 3.38 24.53 9.18
C ASP A 48 4.21 24.66 7.88
N HIS A 49 5.37 23.98 7.81
CA HIS A 49 6.23 23.94 6.63
C HIS A 49 5.63 23.14 5.46
N CYS A 50 5.45 23.79 4.31
CA CYS A 50 4.71 23.22 3.18
C CYS A 50 5.36 22.00 2.54
N GLU A 51 6.66 21.80 2.69
CA GLU A 51 7.35 20.58 2.27
C GLU A 51 6.79 19.31 2.93
N TYR A 52 6.16 19.43 4.10
CA TYR A 52 5.52 18.29 4.76
C TYR A 52 4.25 17.79 4.05
N SER A 53 3.65 18.59 3.16
CA SER A 53 2.56 18.11 2.29
C SER A 53 2.97 16.90 1.43
N ALA A 54 4.25 16.81 1.05
CA ALA A 54 4.81 15.68 0.31
C ALA A 54 4.78 14.35 1.09
N LEU A 55 4.54 14.39 2.41
CA LEU A 55 4.42 13.22 3.26
C LEU A 55 3.03 12.59 3.23
N THR A 56 2.05 13.22 2.57
CA THR A 56 0.66 12.71 2.50
C THR A 56 0.61 11.28 1.95
N PHE A 57 1.24 11.03 0.79
CA PHE A 57 1.31 9.67 0.23
C PHE A 57 2.15 8.70 1.08
N PRO A 58 3.39 9.03 1.50
CA PRO A 58 4.17 8.18 2.42
C PRO A 58 3.42 7.77 3.69
N LEU A 59 2.71 8.71 4.33
CA LEU A 59 1.93 8.45 5.55
C LEU A 59 0.74 7.53 5.28
N PHE A 60 0.03 7.75 4.16
CA PHE A 60 -1.07 6.87 3.77
C PHE A 60 -0.58 5.43 3.55
N ILE A 61 0.51 5.23 2.80
CA ILE A 61 1.07 3.90 2.58
C ILE A 61 1.56 3.27 3.88
N ALA A 62 2.23 4.04 4.74
CA ALA A 62 2.65 3.56 6.06
C ALA A 62 1.45 3.06 6.89
N GLY A 63 0.34 3.80 6.89
CA GLY A 63 -0.89 3.39 7.57
C GLY A 63 -1.53 2.16 6.94
N ALA A 64 -1.61 2.09 5.61
CA ALA A 64 -2.24 0.99 4.90
C ALA A 64 -1.49 -0.33 5.07
N GLU A 65 -0.17 -0.25 5.18
CA GLU A 65 0.72 -1.40 5.29
C GLU A 65 1.08 -1.77 6.74
N SER A 66 0.60 -1.00 7.74
CA SER A 66 0.90 -1.27 9.15
C SER A 66 -0.17 -2.11 9.84
N ASP A 67 0.31 -3.18 10.48
CA ASP A 67 -0.49 -4.05 11.34
C ASP A 67 -0.33 -3.68 12.84
N VAL A 68 0.42 -2.62 13.14
CA VAL A 68 0.73 -2.16 14.52
C VAL A 68 -0.22 -1.03 14.90
N PHE A 69 -0.93 -1.15 16.02
CA PHE A 69 -1.96 -0.19 16.43
C PHE A 69 -1.38 1.22 16.68
N GLU A 70 -0.21 1.30 17.29
CA GLU A 70 0.48 2.55 17.60
C GLU A 70 0.85 3.33 16.31
N HIS A 71 1.17 2.62 15.23
CA HIS A 71 1.45 3.25 13.94
C HIS A 71 0.21 3.86 13.31
N ARG A 72 -0.94 3.19 13.44
CA ARG A 72 -2.24 3.67 12.91
C ARG A 72 -2.59 5.02 13.53
N GLU A 73 -2.45 5.15 14.85
CA GLU A 73 -2.74 6.39 15.56
C GLU A 73 -1.79 7.52 15.15
N LEU A 74 -0.48 7.25 15.09
CA LEU A 74 0.50 8.23 14.64
C LEU A 74 0.21 8.72 13.21
N VAL A 75 -0.17 7.83 12.30
CA VAL A 75 -0.53 8.18 10.93
C VAL A 75 -1.77 9.08 10.89
N LEU A 76 -2.83 8.76 11.66
CA LEU A 76 -4.02 9.60 11.73
C LEU A 76 -3.73 11.00 12.27
N GLN A 77 -2.91 11.10 13.32
CA GLN A 77 -2.48 12.38 13.88
C GLN A 77 -1.67 13.18 12.85
N SER A 78 -0.72 12.52 12.18
CA SER A 78 0.12 13.15 11.17
C SER A 78 -0.68 13.67 9.98
N LEU A 79 -1.62 12.86 9.45
CA LEU A 79 -2.52 13.27 8.36
C LEU A 79 -3.46 14.41 8.78
N SER A 80 -3.88 14.45 10.05
CA SER A 80 -4.73 15.53 10.55
C SER A 80 -3.97 16.85 10.64
N LYS A 81 -2.70 16.83 11.06
CA LYS A 81 -1.84 18.03 11.00
C LYS A 81 -1.65 18.54 9.57
N LEU A 82 -1.41 17.64 8.61
CA LEU A 82 -1.31 18.04 7.20
C LEU A 82 -2.63 18.62 6.66
N GLN A 83 -3.77 18.11 7.12
CA GLN A 83 -5.09 18.65 6.77
C GLN A 83 -5.26 20.08 7.30
N GLU A 84 -4.93 20.30 8.57
CA GLU A 84 -5.05 21.59 9.25
C GLU A 84 -4.13 22.64 8.63
N ASN A 85 -2.89 22.26 8.31
CA ASN A 85 -1.87 23.20 7.84
C ASN A 85 -1.99 23.56 6.35
N PHE A 86 -2.47 22.63 5.51
CA PHE A 86 -2.43 22.80 4.05
C PHE A 86 -3.80 22.66 3.36
N GLY A 87 -4.88 22.37 4.10
CA GLY A 87 -6.21 22.24 3.53
C GLY A 87 -6.33 21.12 2.50
N ILE A 88 -5.49 20.08 2.59
CA ILE A 88 -5.46 18.97 1.64
C ILE A 88 -6.76 18.17 1.80
N GLY A 89 -7.77 18.46 0.96
CA GLY A 89 -9.11 17.87 1.06
C GLY A 89 -9.14 16.34 0.98
N ASN A 90 -8.12 15.73 0.35
CA ASN A 90 -8.02 14.28 0.23
C ASN A 90 -7.47 13.58 1.48
N THR A 91 -6.94 14.31 2.47
CA THR A 91 -6.49 13.69 3.73
C THR A 91 -7.67 13.15 4.54
N LEU A 92 -8.86 13.79 4.46
CA LEU A 92 -10.07 13.26 5.09
C LEU A 92 -10.42 11.89 4.50
N ARG A 93 -10.48 11.81 3.17
CA ARG A 93 -10.75 10.56 2.45
C ARG A 93 -9.68 9.50 2.71
N ALA A 94 -8.41 9.89 2.77
CA ALA A 94 -7.30 9.01 3.12
C ALA A 94 -7.49 8.38 4.51
N LYS A 95 -7.83 9.20 5.51
CA LYS A 95 -8.11 8.72 6.89
C LYS A 95 -9.31 7.77 6.92
N ASP A 96 -10.37 8.06 6.17
CA ASP A 96 -11.55 7.20 6.13
C ASP A 96 -11.27 5.84 5.49
N ILE A 97 -10.51 5.81 4.39
CA ILE A 97 -10.05 4.55 3.77
C ILE A 97 -9.20 3.74 4.74
N LEU A 98 -8.27 4.38 5.45
CA LEU A 98 -7.43 3.71 6.45
C LEU A 98 -8.28 3.09 7.57
N ARG A 99 -9.28 3.80 8.08
CA ARG A 99 -10.19 3.27 9.11
C ARG A 99 -10.99 2.07 8.62
N ILE A 100 -11.53 2.14 7.40
CA ILE A 100 -12.27 1.01 6.79
C ILE A 100 -11.34 -0.18 6.60
N LEU A 101 -10.12 0.06 6.10
CA LEU A 101 -9.11 -0.96 5.89
C LEU A 101 -8.76 -1.67 7.19
N TRP A 102 -8.44 -0.91 8.23
CA TRP A 102 -8.10 -1.45 9.55
C TRP A 102 -9.27 -2.22 10.16
N ALA A 103 -10.49 -1.71 10.07
CA ALA A 103 -11.68 -2.43 10.54
C ALA A 103 -11.87 -3.77 9.81
N ARG A 104 -11.64 -3.82 8.49
CA ARG A 104 -11.69 -5.07 7.71
C ARG A 104 -10.59 -6.04 8.11
N GLN A 105 -9.36 -5.55 8.30
CA GLN A 105 -8.22 -6.37 8.74
C GLN A 105 -8.45 -6.95 10.14
N ASP A 106 -8.94 -6.14 11.07
CA ASP A 106 -9.21 -6.54 12.45
C ASP A 106 -10.39 -7.53 12.54
N ALA A 107 -11.36 -7.46 11.61
CA ALA A 107 -12.44 -8.44 11.50
C ALA A 107 -12.00 -9.76 10.82
N ALA A 108 -10.99 -9.71 9.94
CA ALA A 108 -10.51 -10.84 9.15
C ALA A 108 -9.47 -11.74 9.87
N VAL A 109 -9.30 -11.61 11.19
CA VAL A 109 -8.29 -12.31 12.02
C VAL A 109 -8.30 -13.86 11.84
N GLN A 110 -9.35 -14.44 11.27
CA GLN A 110 -9.46 -15.88 11.01
C GLN A 110 -9.03 -16.34 9.60
N ASP A 111 -8.90 -15.43 8.63
CA ASP A 111 -8.52 -15.76 7.24
C ASP A 111 -7.41 -14.83 6.72
N LEU A 112 -6.17 -15.20 7.03
CA LEU A 112 -4.97 -14.49 6.59
C LEU A 112 -4.79 -14.49 5.05
N SER A 113 -5.54 -15.30 4.31
CA SER A 113 -5.44 -15.35 2.84
C SER A 113 -6.16 -14.17 2.14
N ARG A 114 -7.04 -13.46 2.86
CA ARG A 114 -7.83 -12.34 2.35
C ARG A 114 -7.52 -11.04 3.10
N LYS A 115 -6.25 -10.62 3.08
CA LYS A 115 -5.90 -9.26 3.55
C LYS A 115 -6.57 -8.26 2.62
N ALA A 116 -7.49 -7.46 3.17
CA ALA A 116 -8.12 -6.37 2.44
C ALA A 116 -7.05 -5.42 1.91
N HIS A 117 -7.17 -5.03 0.64
CA HIS A 117 -6.28 -4.05 0.01
C HIS A 117 -7.02 -2.72 -0.13
N TRP A 118 -6.32 -1.60 0.05
CA TRP A 118 -6.95 -0.27 0.07
C TRP A 118 -7.54 0.15 -1.28
N MET A 119 -7.00 -0.36 -2.39
CA MET A 119 -7.58 -0.14 -3.73
C MET A 119 -8.96 -0.79 -3.88
N ASP A 120 -9.18 -1.95 -3.25
CA ASP A 120 -10.49 -2.62 -3.31
C ASP A 120 -11.57 -1.76 -2.64
N ILE A 121 -11.19 -1.07 -1.56
CA ILE A 121 -12.07 -0.13 -0.84
C ILE A 121 -12.39 1.08 -1.72
N LEU A 122 -11.39 1.63 -2.43
CA LEU A 122 -11.61 2.73 -3.36
C LEU A 122 -12.57 2.35 -4.50
N GLU A 123 -12.34 1.18 -5.09
CA GLU A 123 -13.19 0.66 -6.15
C GLU A 123 -14.62 0.42 -5.65
N GLU A 124 -14.80 -0.20 -4.49
CA GLU A 124 -16.11 -0.44 -3.90
C GLU A 124 -16.87 0.86 -3.61
N LEU A 125 -16.19 1.87 -3.07
CA LEU A 125 -16.78 3.16 -2.72
C LEU A 125 -16.94 4.08 -3.94
N GLN A 126 -16.40 3.71 -5.11
CA GLN A 126 -16.31 4.57 -6.30
C GLN A 126 -15.65 5.91 -5.97
N TRP A 127 -14.59 5.86 -5.15
CA TRP A 127 -13.85 7.02 -4.69
C TRP A 127 -12.53 7.15 -5.44
N GLU A 128 -12.13 8.40 -5.67
CA GLU A 128 -10.79 8.74 -6.13
C GLU A 128 -9.96 9.27 -4.96
N LEU A 129 -8.67 8.92 -4.91
CA LEU A 129 -7.76 9.40 -3.87
C LEU A 129 -6.49 9.98 -4.50
N THR A 130 -6.39 11.30 -4.50
CA THR A 130 -5.18 12.01 -4.97
C THR A 130 -4.35 12.44 -3.77
N LEU A 131 -3.14 11.91 -3.65
CA LEU A 131 -2.24 12.13 -2.51
C LEU A 131 -0.99 12.93 -2.90
N ALA A 132 -1.02 13.59 -4.06
CA ALA A 132 0.05 14.39 -4.67
C ALA A 132 -0.51 15.69 -5.26
#